data_AF-A0A4Q3RJM5-F1
#
_entry.id   AF-A0A4Q3RJM5-F1
#
_cell.length_a   1.000
_cell.length_b   1.000
_cell.length_c   1.000
_cell.angle_alpha   90.00
_cell.angle_beta   90.00
_cell.angle_gamma   90.00
#
_symmetry.space_group_name_H-M   'P 1'
#
loop_
_entity.id
_entity.type
_entity.pdbx_description
1 polymer ?
#
loop_
_entity_poly.entity_id
_entity_poly.type
_entity_poly.pdbx_seq_one_letter_code
_entity_poly.pdbx_strand_id
1 'polypeptide(L)'
;MDTTIVFAFRDQLIPAVAFFSFEETPFLIFVLIKDPDLILEFGEELTIHTDCEKVQFRNSDSTELRALKQTIFQAVRHTEPFLKAKEKANC
;
A
#
# COMPACT_ATOMS: atom_id res chain seq x y z
N MET A 1 2.03 13.62 0.80
CA MET A 1 2.11 13.61 -0.68
C MET A 1 1.32 12.40 -1.13
N ASP A 2 0.38 12.60 -2.04
CA ASP A 2 -0.40 11.55 -2.66
C ASP A 2 0.26 11.10 -3.97
N THR A 3 0.11 9.81 -4.30
CA THR A 3 0.52 9.27 -5.59
C THR A 3 -0.56 8.36 -6.13
N THR A 4 -0.95 8.56 -7.38
CA THR A 4 -1.80 7.61 -8.09
C THR A 4 -0.96 6.39 -8.47
N ILE A 5 -1.49 5.21 -8.22
CA ILE A 5 -0.88 3.94 -8.59
C ILE A 5 -1.90 3.09 -9.35
N VAL A 6 -1.37 2.15 -10.12
CA VAL A 6 -2.13 1.03 -10.69
C VAL A 6 -1.41 -0.24 -10.29
N PHE A 7 -2.15 -1.21 -9.75
CA PHE A 7 -1.61 -2.51 -9.36
C PHE A 7 -2.44 -3.64 -9.94
N ALA A 8 -1.82 -4.80 -10.17
CA ALA A 8 -2.47 -5.96 -10.75
C ALA A 8 -2.96 -6.92 -9.64
N PHE A 9 -4.26 -7.11 -9.48
CA PHE A 9 -4.82 -8.03 -8.50
C PHE A 9 -5.97 -8.82 -9.11
N ARG A 10 -5.96 -10.16 -8.93
CA ARG A 10 -6.93 -11.08 -9.55
C ARG A 10 -7.11 -10.83 -11.06
N ASP A 11 -5.98 -10.68 -11.76
CA ASP A 11 -5.90 -10.44 -13.21
C ASP A 11 -6.54 -9.13 -13.70
N GLN A 12 -6.80 -8.18 -12.80
CA GLN A 12 -7.32 -6.85 -13.12
C GLN A 12 -6.35 -5.75 -12.72
N LEU A 13 -6.31 -4.67 -13.50
CA LEU A 13 -5.54 -3.46 -13.19
C LEU A 13 -6.42 -2.50 -12.39
N ILE A 14 -6.02 -2.26 -11.15
CA ILE A 14 -6.84 -1.53 -10.18
C ILE A 14 -6.18 -0.18 -9.88
N PRO A 15 -6.88 0.95 -10.12
CA PRO A 15 -6.39 2.26 -9.72
C PRO A 15 -6.57 2.47 -8.22
N ALA A 16 -5.58 3.10 -7.59
CA ALA A 16 -5.65 3.56 -6.22
C ALA A 16 -4.84 4.84 -6.00
N VAL A 17 -5.05 5.48 -4.85
CA VAL A 17 -4.25 6.62 -4.40
C VAL A 17 -3.55 6.23 -3.11
N ALA A 18 -2.24 6.40 -3.06
CA ALA A 18 -1.44 6.09 -1.88
C ALA A 18 -0.87 7.36 -1.22
N PHE A 19 -0.86 7.39 0.11
CA PHE A 19 -0.28 8.43 0.95
C PHE A 19 0.77 7.80 1.86
N PHE A 20 1.91 8.44 1.97
CA PHE A 20 3.05 7.94 2.74
C PHE A 20 3.20 8.72 4.05
N SER A 21 3.23 8.01 5.17
CA SER A 21 3.61 8.55 6.48
C SER A 21 4.82 7.78 7.00
N PHE A 22 5.96 8.45 7.00
CA PHE A 22 7.26 7.90 7.40
C PHE A 22 7.77 8.58 8.70
N GLU A 23 6.84 9.05 9.54
CA GLU A 23 7.15 9.80 10.76
C GLU A 23 7.57 8.89 11.92
N GLU A 24 6.98 7.70 12.01
CA GLU A 24 7.24 6.73 13.07
C GLU A 24 7.31 5.31 12.49
N THR A 25 8.13 4.44 13.09
CA THR A 25 8.23 3.02 12.72
C THR A 25 7.25 2.16 13.54
N PRO A 26 6.43 1.30 12.91
CA PRO A 26 6.45 0.96 11.49
C PRO A 26 5.86 2.06 10.60
N PHE A 27 6.49 2.27 9.45
CA PHE A 27 6.02 3.27 8.49
C PHE A 27 4.69 2.86 7.89
N LEU A 28 3.87 3.86 7.55
CA LEU A 28 2.50 3.64 7.14
C LEU A 28 2.29 4.13 5.71
N ILE A 29 1.62 3.30 4.91
CA ILE A 29 1.09 3.67 3.60
C ILE A 29 -0.42 3.54 3.68
N PHE A 30 -1.11 4.67 3.57
CA PHE A 30 -2.57 4.71 3.48
C PHE A 30 -2.95 4.64 2.01
N VAL A 31 -3.92 3.79 1.68
CA VAL A 31 -4.30 3.52 0.29
C VAL A 31 -5.81 3.63 0.17
N LEU A 32 -6.26 4.49 -0.73
CA LEU A 32 -7.66 4.62 -1.11
C LEU A 32 -7.91 3.83 -2.39
N ILE A 33 -8.65 2.73 -2.28
CA ILE A 33 -9.07 1.89 -3.40
C ILE A 33 -10.20 2.60 -4.15
N LYS A 34 -10.22 2.50 -5.48
CA LYS A 34 -11.29 3.06 -6.32
C LYS A 34 -12.15 2.02 -7.02
N ASP A 35 -11.76 0.75 -6.95
CA ASP A 35 -12.52 -0.37 -7.51
C ASP A 35 -13.70 -0.76 -6.59
N PRO A 36 -14.96 -0.72 -7.06
CA PRO A 36 -16.13 -0.99 -6.24
C PRO A 36 -16.17 -2.40 -5.64
N ASP A 37 -15.69 -3.42 -6.36
CA ASP A 37 -15.75 -4.81 -5.91
C ASP A 37 -14.76 -5.03 -4.77
N LEU A 38 -13.54 -4.49 -4.89
CA LEU A 38 -12.58 -4.51 -3.79
C LEU A 38 -13.00 -3.66 -2.60
N ILE A 39 -13.66 -2.52 -2.82
CA ILE A 39 -14.20 -1.69 -1.73
C ILE A 39 -15.25 -2.48 -0.94
N LEU A 40 -16.12 -3.23 -1.63
CA LEU A 40 -17.13 -4.07 -0.96
C LEU A 40 -16.49 -5.19 -0.12
N GLU A 41 -15.39 -5.76 -0.59
CA GLU A 41 -14.72 -6.89 0.06
C GLU A 41 -13.75 -6.49 1.19
N PHE A 42 -12.95 -5.44 0.96
CA PHE A 42 -11.83 -5.06 1.83
C PHE A 42 -11.97 -3.66 2.46
N GLY A 43 -12.97 -2.89 2.04
CA GLY A 43 -13.15 -1.49 2.42
C GLY A 43 -12.47 -0.50 1.47
N GLU A 44 -12.86 0.77 1.59
CA GLU A 44 -12.33 1.85 0.75
C GLU A 44 -10.88 2.22 1.10
N GLU A 45 -10.55 2.16 2.39
CA GLU A 45 -9.23 2.53 2.90
C GLU A 45 -8.49 1.30 3.42
N LEU A 46 -7.24 1.16 3.00
CA LEU A 46 -6.29 0.20 3.54
C LEU A 46 -5.08 0.87 4.15
N THR A 47 -4.57 0.29 5.23
CA THR A 47 -3.29 0.68 5.82
C THR A 47 -2.27 -0.44 5.66
N ILE A 48 -1.15 -0.14 5.03
CA ILE A 48 0.00 -1.03 4.89
C ILE A 48 1.08 -0.56 5.86
N HIS A 49 1.53 -1.48 6.71
CA HIS A 49 2.66 -1.25 7.61
C HIS A 49 3.92 -1.78 6.94
N THR A 50 5.02 -1.04 6.98
CA THR A 50 6.26 -1.43 6.29
C THR A 50 7.52 -0.97 7.05
N ASP A 51 8.60 -1.70 6.83
CA ASP A 51 9.98 -1.32 7.17
C ASP A 51 10.75 -0.82 5.92
N CYS A 52 10.04 -0.34 4.90
CA CYS A 52 10.49 0.05 3.56
C CYS A 52 10.97 -1.07 2.64
N GLU A 53 11.25 -2.26 3.17
CA GLU A 53 11.70 -3.41 2.39
C GLU A 53 10.55 -4.39 2.14
N LYS A 54 9.68 -4.58 3.14
CA LYS A 54 8.56 -5.52 3.09
C LYS A 54 7.33 -5.00 3.81
N VAL A 55 6.21 -5.65 3.54
CA VAL A 55 4.97 -5.45 4.30
C VAL A 55 5.05 -6.20 5.63
N GLN A 56 4.64 -5.52 6.70
CA GLN A 56 4.44 -6.10 8.02
C GLN A 56 2.96 -6.44 8.22
N PHE A 57 2.62 -7.73 8.08
CA PHE A 57 1.24 -8.20 8.20
C PHE A 57 0.80 -8.36 9.65
N ARG A 58 -0.48 -8.11 9.91
CA ARG A 58 -1.10 -8.41 11.21
C ARG A 58 -1.57 -9.87 11.23
N ASN A 59 -1.60 -10.49 12.40
CA ASN A 59 -2.10 -11.86 12.55
C ASN A 59 -3.56 -12.02 12.11
N SER A 60 -4.35 -10.95 12.20
CA SER A 60 -5.74 -10.89 11.75
C SER A 60 -5.91 -10.73 10.24
N ASP A 61 -4.85 -10.43 9.49
CA ASP A 61 -4.95 -10.25 8.04
C ASP A 61 -5.22 -11.60 7.36
N SER A 62 -6.33 -11.69 6.61
CA SER A 62 -6.64 -12.85 5.75
C SER A 62 -5.60 -13.04 4.66
N THR A 63 -5.52 -14.24 4.08
CA THR A 63 -4.60 -14.55 2.98
C THR A 63 -4.76 -13.58 1.80
N GLU A 64 -6.00 -13.28 1.45
CA GLU A 64 -6.35 -12.39 0.35
C GLU A 64 -5.96 -10.95 0.66
N LEU A 65 -6.20 -10.47 1.89
CA LEU A 65 -5.81 -9.13 2.31
C LEU A 65 -4.28 -8.98 2.34
N ARG A 66 -3.56 -10.03 2.74
CA ARG A 66 -2.09 -10.06 2.67
C ARG A 66 -1.60 -9.94 1.22
N ALA A 67 -2.18 -10.71 0.30
CA ALA A 67 -1.85 -10.64 -1.12
C ALA A 67 -2.14 -9.25 -1.72
N LEU A 68 -3.28 -8.64 -1.35
CA LEU A 68 -3.65 -7.29 -1.78
C LEU A 68 -2.64 -6.25 -1.29
N LYS A 69 -2.36 -6.21 0.01
CA LYS A 69 -1.36 -5.30 0.61
C LYS A 69 0.03 -5.49 -0.02
N GLN A 70 0.43 -6.72 -0.29
CA GLN A 70 1.73 -7.00 -0.91
C GLN A 70 1.81 -6.49 -2.34
N THR A 71 0.76 -6.67 -3.13
CA THR A 71 0.69 -6.19 -4.51
C THR A 71 0.71 -4.66 -4.56
N ILE A 72 -0.07 -4.01 -3.70
CA ILE A 72 -0.07 -2.55 -3.58
C ILE A 72 1.32 -2.06 -3.17
N PHE A 73 1.95 -2.70 -2.19
CA PHE A 73 3.30 -2.35 -1.74
C PHE A 73 4.34 -2.45 -2.88
N GLN A 74 4.27 -3.50 -3.69
CA GLN A 74 5.13 -3.65 -4.87
C GLN A 74 4.92 -2.53 -5.89
N ALA A 75 3.68 -2.07 -6.08
CA ALA A 75 3.40 -0.95 -6.98
C ALA A 75 3.94 0.38 -6.43
N VAL A 76 3.78 0.65 -5.14
CA VAL A 76 4.22 1.94 -4.54
C VAL A 76 5.73 2.03 -4.34
N ARG A 77 6.43 0.92 -4.03
CA ARG A 77 7.85 0.98 -3.62
C ARG A 77 8.81 1.47 -4.70
N HIS A 78 8.36 1.48 -5.96
CA HIS A 78 9.12 1.96 -7.12
C HIS A 78 8.74 3.39 -7.53
N THR A 79 7.80 4.03 -6.85
CA THR A 79 7.36 5.39 -7.15
C THR A 79 8.33 6.42 -6.57
N GLU A 80 8.52 7.53 -7.27
CA GLU A 80 9.38 8.63 -6.81
C GLU A 80 8.98 9.17 -5.43
N PRO A 81 7.69 9.35 -5.08
CA PRO A 81 7.29 9.79 -3.75
C PRO A 81 7.70 8.82 -2.64
N PHE A 82 7.60 7.51 -2.89
CA PHE A 82 8.05 6.50 -1.93
C PHE A 82 9.57 6.54 -1.75
N LEU A 83 10.33 6.59 -2.84
CA LEU A 83 11.80 6.64 -2.78
C LEU A 83 12.29 7.89 -2.03
N LYS A 84 11.69 9.05 -2.29
CA LYS A 84 11.99 10.29 -1.55
C LYS A 84 11.61 10.21 -0.07
N ALA A 85 10.48 9.58 0.25
CA ALA A 85 10.06 9.40 1.65
C ALA A 85 11.00 8.44 2.39
N LYS A 86 11.38 7.35 1.74
CA LYS A 86 12.35 6.36 2.22
C LYS A 86 13.71 7.01 2.54
N GLU A 87 14.30 7.75 1.58
CA GLU A 87 15.57 8.47 1.76
C GLU A 87 15.52 9.46 2.93
N LYS A 88 14.44 10.25 3.04
CA LYS A 88 14.27 11.21 4.16
C LYS A 88 14.18 10.54 5.52
N ALA A 89 13.62 9.33 5.58
CA ALA A 89 13.48 8.57 6.81
C ALA A 89 14.77 7.83 7.21
N ASN A 90 15.85 7.94 6.42
CA ASN A 90 17.05 7.09 6.53
C ASN A 90 16.72 5.60 6.55
N CYS A 91 15.73 5.27 5.72
CA CYS A 91 15.34 3.95 5.33
C CYS A 91 15.79 3.74 3.87
#